data_AF-A0A936LWW0-F1
#
_entry.id   AF-A0A936LWW0-F1
#
_cell.length_a   1.000
_cell.length_b   1.000
_cell.length_c   1.000
_cell.angle_alpha   90.00
_cell.angle_beta   90.00
_cell.angle_gamma   90.00
#
_symmetry.space_group_name_H-M   'P 1'
#
loop_
_entity.id
_entity.type
_entity.pdbx_description
1 polymer ?
#
loop_
_entity_poly.entity_id
_entity_poly.type
_entity_poly.pdbx_seq_one_letter_code
_entity_poly.pdbx_strand_id
1 'polypeptide(L)'
;MKIAEKAVRQSISLPPRLAKQVSSMAMSRKLSKNRMLVELIENGIEAEKRRQQQFFALAERFRNEQDPDAATRLGDELGRMVFGG
;
A
#
# COMPACT_ATOMS: atom_id res chain seq x y z
N MET A 1 32.34 -1.76 -10.03
CA MET A 1 31.35 -2.52 -10.83
C MET A 1 30.12 -2.72 -9.94
N LYS A 2 29.03 -1.97 -10.15
CA LYS A 2 27.78 -2.21 -9.39
C LYS A 2 27.24 -3.56 -9.86
N ILE A 3 27.21 -4.54 -8.96
CA ILE A 3 26.55 -5.82 -9.26
C ILE A 3 25.07 -5.48 -9.44
N ALA A 4 24.59 -5.55 -10.68
CA ALA A 4 23.16 -5.42 -10.94
C ALA A 4 22.48 -6.55 -10.17
N GLU A 5 21.65 -6.20 -9.19
CA GLU A 5 20.90 -7.19 -8.42
C GLU A 5 20.12 -8.08 -9.38
N LYS A 6 20.28 -9.40 -9.24
CA LYS A 6 19.64 -10.36 -10.15
C LYS A 6 18.14 -10.31 -9.93
N ALA A 7 17.39 -9.95 -10.98
CA ALA A 7 15.94 -10.00 -10.95
C ALA A 7 15.45 -11.43 -10.69
N VAL A 8 14.62 -11.61 -9.66
CA VAL A 8 13.99 -12.89 -9.35
C VAL A 8 12.68 -13.00 -10.13
N ARG A 9 12.57 -14.02 -11.00
CA ARG A 9 11.35 -14.25 -11.78
C ARG A 9 10.27 -14.88 -10.91
N GLN A 10 9.09 -14.27 -10.89
CA GLN A 10 7.90 -14.81 -10.26
C GLN A 10 6.81 -14.98 -11.33
N SER A 11 6.17 -16.16 -11.37
CA SER A 11 5.06 -16.46 -12.29
C SER A 11 3.74 -16.35 -11.53
N ILE A 12 2.86 -15.44 -11.97
CA ILE A 12 1.60 -15.17 -11.29
C ILE A 12 0.46 -15.28 -12.29
N SER A 13 -0.54 -16.10 -11.97
CA SER A 13 -1.78 -16.19 -12.74
C SER A 13 -2.73 -15.07 -12.31
N LEU A 14 -3.13 -14.22 -13.26
CA LEU A 14 -4.05 -13.11 -13.00
C LEU A 14 -5.49 -13.50 -13.33
N PRO A 15 -6.47 -13.23 -12.44
CA PRO A 15 -7.88 -13.37 -12.78
C PRO A 15 -8.24 -12.51 -14.01
N PRO A 16 -9.19 -12.93 -14.87
CA PRO A 16 -9.49 -12.25 -16.13
C PRO A 16 -9.81 -10.75 -15.97
N ARG A 17 -10.56 -10.39 -14.92
CA ARG A 17 -10.90 -8.98 -14.61
C ARG A 17 -9.65 -8.14 -14.34
N LEU A 18 -8.73 -8.67 -13.53
CA LEU A 18 -7.48 -7.98 -13.18
C LEU A 18 -6.55 -7.86 -14.39
N ALA A 19 -6.43 -8.92 -15.20
CA ALA A 19 -5.64 -8.90 -16.43
C ALA A 19 -6.14 -7.85 -17.43
N LYS A 20 -7.47 -7.67 -17.55
CA LYS A 20 -8.08 -6.63 -18.38
C LYS A 20 -7.76 -5.22 -17.85
N GLN A 21 -7.87 -5.02 -16.54
CA GLN A 21 -7.57 -3.72 -15.90
C GLN A 21 -6.10 -3.33 -16.08
N VAL A 22 -5.16 -4.27 -15.82
CA VAL A 22 -3.72 -4.06 -16.04
C VAL A 22 -3.43 -3.73 -17.50
N SER A 23 -4.07 -4.43 -18.45
CA SER A 23 -3.89 -4.16 -19.88
C SER A 23 -4.37 -2.74 -20.26
N SER A 24 -5.52 -2.31 -19.74
CA SER A 24 -6.06 -0.96 -19.98
C SER A 24 -5.13 0.13 -19.43
N MET A 25 -4.63 -0.03 -18.19
CA MET A 25 -3.69 0.90 -17.58
C MET A 25 -2.34 0.94 -18.32
N ALA A 26 -1.84 -0.21 -18.77
CA ALA A 26 -0.62 -0.29 -19.56
C ALA A 26 -0.77 0.46 -20.89
N MET A 27 -1.89 0.27 -21.60
CA MET A 27 -2.19 0.97 -22.85
C MET A 27 -2.28 2.49 -22.65
N SER A 28 -3.02 2.96 -21.64
CA SER A 28 -3.19 4.40 -21.42
C SER A 28 -1.88 5.11 -21.08
N ARG A 29 -0.93 4.41 -20.44
CA ARG A 29 0.39 4.94 -20.08
C ARG A 29 1.51 4.60 -21.08
N LYS A 30 1.19 3.91 -22.18
CA LYS A 30 2.17 3.40 -23.17
C LYS A 30 3.28 2.54 -22.55
N LEU A 31 2.93 1.73 -21.57
CA LEU A 31 3.83 0.80 -20.89
C LEU A 31 3.57 -0.64 -21.29
N SER A 32 4.56 -1.51 -21.11
CA SER A 32 4.33 -2.96 -21.19
C SER A 32 3.49 -3.44 -20.01
N LYS A 33 2.74 -4.54 -20.18
CA LYS A 33 1.97 -5.15 -19.09
C LYS A 33 2.86 -5.52 -17.90
N ASN A 34 4.05 -6.06 -18.17
CA ASN A 34 5.02 -6.39 -17.12
C ASN A 34 5.47 -5.14 -16.37
N ARG A 35 5.78 -4.04 -17.06
CA ARG A 35 6.18 -2.79 -16.40
C ARG A 35 5.05 -2.23 -15.54
N MET A 36 3.81 -2.25 -16.05
CA MET A 36 2.64 -1.84 -15.29
C MET A 36 2.45 -2.69 -14.03
N LEU A 37 2.63 -4.01 -14.11
CA LEU A 37 2.55 -4.90 -12.94
C LEU A 37 3.60 -4.56 -11.88
N VAL A 38 4.85 -4.35 -12.29
CA VAL A 38 5.92 -3.95 -11.37
C VAL A 38 5.58 -2.64 -10.65
N GLU A 39 5.15 -1.62 -11.40
CA GLU A 39 4.77 -0.33 -10.81
C GLU A 39 3.58 -0.45 -9.84
N LEU A 40 2.58 -1.27 -10.16
CA LEU A 40 1.44 -1.50 -9.26
C LEU A 40 1.87 -2.21 -7.97
N ILE A 41 2.80 -3.16 -8.06
CA ILE A 41 3.33 -3.87 -6.89
C ILE A 41 4.17 -2.92 -6.02
N GLU A 42 5.07 -2.14 -6.62
CA GLU A 42 5.87 -1.13 -5.91
C GLU A 42 4.97 -0.12 -5.18
N ASN A 43 3.98 0.43 -5.89
CA ASN A 43 3.02 1.37 -5.29
C ASN A 43 2.17 0.71 -4.20
N GLY A 44 1.79 -0.56 -4.37
CA GLY A 44 1.05 -1.31 -3.35
C GLY A 44 1.87 -1.51 -2.08
N ILE A 45 3.16 -1.85 -2.21
CA ILE A 45 4.08 -1.99 -1.07
C ILE A 45 4.26 -0.64 -0.36
N GLU A 46 4.46 0.44 -1.10
CA GLU A 46 4.61 1.78 -0.51
C GLU A 46 3.32 2.27 0.15
N ALA A 47 2.16 1.97 -0.42
CA ALA A 47 0.87 2.27 0.19
C ALA A 47 0.69 1.52 1.52
N GLU A 48 1.10 0.25 1.59
CA GLU A 48 1.03 -0.54 2.81
C GLU A 48 1.99 -0.02 3.90
N LYS A 49 3.24 0.30 3.53
CA LYS A 49 4.18 0.94 4.45
C LYS A 49 3.66 2.27 4.98
N ARG A 50 3.06 3.09 4.11
CA ARG A 50 2.48 4.38 4.50
C ARG A 50 1.32 4.21 5.47
N ARG A 51 0.42 3.26 5.21
CA ARG A 51 -0.68 2.90 6.11
C ARG A 51 -0.13 2.50 7.48
N GLN A 52 0.91 1.66 7.51
CA GLN A 52 1.54 1.22 8.74
C GLN A 52 2.19 2.39 9.51
N GLN A 53 2.88 3.29 8.83
CA GLN A 53 3.47 4.49 9.45
C GLN A 53 2.41 5.42 10.04
N GLN A 54 1.32 5.65 9.31
CA GLN A 54 0.18 6.45 9.79
C GLN A 54 -0.44 5.84 11.03
N PHE A 55 -0.62 4.51 11.03
CA PHE A 55 -1.11 3.78 12.19
C PHE A 55 -0.20 3.96 13.42
N PHE A 56 1.11 3.78 13.27
CA PHE A 56 2.03 3.95 14.40
C PHE A 56 2.08 5.39 14.90
N ALA A 57 2.08 6.38 14.00
CA ALA A 57 2.04 7.79 14.38
C ALA A 57 0.77 8.13 15.16
N LEU A 58 -0.37 7.56 14.76
CA LEU A 58 -1.64 7.75 15.45
C LEU A 58 -1.65 7.05 16.82
N ALA A 59 -1.08 5.85 16.91
CA ALA A 59 -0.96 5.10 18.16
C ALA A 59 -0.04 5.80 19.17
N GLU A 60 1.05 6.43 18.69
CA GLU A 60 1.94 7.23 19.52
C GLU A 60 1.23 8.49 20.05
N ARG A 61 0.48 9.20 19.20
CA ARG A 61 -0.34 10.34 19.64
C ARG A 61 -1.37 9.94 20.69
N PHE A 62 -2.11 8.86 20.43
CA PHE A 62 -3.10 8.34 21.39
C PHE A 62 -2.46 8.01 22.75
N ARG A 63 -1.27 7.40 22.77
CA ARG A 63 -0.57 7.05 24.01
C ARG A 63 -0.12 8.27 24.81
N ASN A 64 0.29 9.34 24.12
CA ASN A 64 0.85 10.54 24.74
C ASN A 64 -0.19 11.61 25.06
N GLU A 65 -1.44 11.44 24.60
CA GLU A 65 -2.53 12.38 24.84
C GLU A 65 -2.99 12.33 26.30
N GLN A 66 -3.11 13.52 26.91
CA GLN A 66 -3.53 13.66 28.31
C GLN A 66 -4.97 14.17 28.43
N ASP A 67 -5.50 14.80 27.36
CA ASP A 67 -6.90 15.19 27.30
C ASP A 67 -7.79 13.96 27.02
N PRO A 68 -8.69 13.56 27.94
CA PRO A 68 -9.56 12.39 27.77
C PRO A 68 -10.45 12.46 26.52
N ASP A 69 -10.90 13.66 26.15
CA ASP A 69 -11.76 13.84 24.97
C ASP A 69 -10.95 13.67 23.69
N ALA A 70 -9.72 14.20 23.65
CA ALA A 70 -8.80 14.00 22.53
C ALA A 70 -8.34 12.53 22.42
N ALA A 71 -8.06 11.86 23.54
CA ALA A 71 -7.69 10.45 23.56
C ALA A 71 -8.82 9.58 22.99
N THR A 72 -10.07 9.85 23.37
CA THR A 72 -11.24 9.12 22.84
C THR A 72 -11.34 9.25 21.31
N ARG A 73 -11.18 10.48 20.77
CA ARG A 73 -11.20 10.71 19.32
C ARG A 73 -10.09 9.98 18.57
N LEU A 74 -8.87 10.00 19.13
CA LEU A 74 -7.71 9.30 18.55
C LEU A 74 -7.90 7.78 18.61
N GLY A 75 -8.50 7.25 19.69
CA GLY A 75 -8.87 5.85 19.83
C GLY A 75 -9.89 5.40 18.79
N ASP A 76 -10.93 6.21 18.53
CA ASP A 76 -11.92 5.94 17.49
C ASP A 76 -11.29 5.95 16.09
N GLU A 77 -10.35 6.87 15.84
CA GLU A 77 -9.63 6.93 14.57
C GLU A 77 -8.72 5.70 14.37
N LEU A 78 -8.02 5.25 15.41
CA LEU A 78 -7.27 4.00 15.40
C LEU A 78 -8.18 2.80 15.15
N GLY A 79 -9.30 2.73 15.84
CA GLY A 79 -10.30 1.68 15.70
C GLY A 79 -10.82 1.60 14.26
N ARG A 80 -11.14 2.74 13.63
CA ARG A 80 -11.55 2.78 12.22
C ARG A 80 -10.44 2.30 11.28
N MET A 81 -9.18 2.63 11.52
CA MET A 81 -8.07 2.17 10.67
C MET A 81 -7.84 0.65 10.75
N VAL A 82 -8.13 0.02 11.90
CA VAL A 82 -7.90 -1.42 12.11
C VAL A 82 -9.13 -2.27 11.76
N PHE A 83 -10.33 -1.78 12.08
CA PHE A 83 -11.57 -2.57 12.02
C PHE A 83 -12.60 -2.05 10.99
N GLY A 84 -12.39 -0.88 10.37
CA GLY A 84 -13.33 -0.27 9.42
C GLY A 84 -13.34 -0.86 8.01
N GLY A 85 -13.06 -2.17 7.89
CA GLY A 85 -13.06 -2.92 6.63
C GLY A 85 -14.40 -3.54 6.30
#